data_AF-A0A699XCR2-F1
#
_entry.id   AF-A0A699XCR2-F1
#
_cell.length_a   1.000
_cell.length_b   1.000
_cell.length_c   1.000
_cell.angle_alpha   90.00
_cell.angle_beta   90.00
_cell.angle_gamma   90.00
#
_symmetry.space_group_name_H-M   'P 1'
#
loop_
_entity.id
_entity.type
_entity.pdbx_description
1 polymer ?
#
loop_
_entity_poly.entity_id
_entity_poly.type
_entity_poly.pdbx_seq_one_letter_code
_entity_poly.pdbx_strand_id
1 'polypeptide(L)'
;RKTQREVPIDTALAFCFARTNQLSELEDFLRGTNVADVDASGDKAYEEGYYEASKIFFTSISNWAKLATTLVHLEDYQAAVECARKA
;
A
#
# COMPACT_ATOMS: atom_id res chain seq x y z
N ARG A 1 13.39 -14.08 23.66
CA ARG A 1 13.46 -12.85 22.83
C ARG A 1 12.12 -12.77 22.11
N LYS A 2 11.13 -12.04 22.64
CA LYS A 2 9.88 -11.80 21.90
C LYS A 2 10.23 -10.78 20.83
N THR A 3 10.22 -11.18 19.56
CA THR A 3 10.17 -10.24 18.44
C THR A 3 8.87 -9.45 18.59
N GLN A 4 8.93 -8.34 19.33
CA GLN A 4 7.81 -7.42 19.40
C GLN A 4 7.70 -6.85 17.99
N ARG A 5 6.54 -7.05 17.37
CA ARG A 5 6.19 -6.34 16.14
C ARG A 5 6.11 -4.88 16.52
N GLU A 6 7.02 -4.08 16.02
CA GLU A 6 7.10 -2.66 16.31
C GLU A 6 6.62 -1.91 15.07
N VAL A 7 5.64 -1.03 15.25
CA VAL A 7 5.09 -0.18 14.18
C VAL A 7 6.19 0.44 13.31
N PRO A 8 7.24 1.10 13.83
CA PRO A 8 8.27 1.69 12.99
C PRO A 8 9.04 0.66 12.14
N ILE A 9 9.26 -0.56 12.65
CA ILE A 9 10.01 -1.60 11.95
C ILE A 9 9.16 -2.17 10.81
N ASP A 10 7.92 -2.55 11.10
CA ASP A 10 7.01 -3.13 10.11
C ASP A 10 6.67 -2.10 9.01
N THR A 11 6.49 -0.83 9.39
CA THR A 11 6.27 0.29 8.44
C THR A 11 7.49 0.50 7.53
N ALA A 12 8.70 0.52 8.10
CA ALA A 12 9.91 0.65 7.30
C ALA A 12 10.11 -0.55 6.37
N LEU A 13 9.82 -1.76 6.83
CA LEU A 13 9.94 -2.98 6.03
C LEU A 13 8.95 -3.00 4.86
N ALA A 14 7.68 -2.69 5.12
CA ALA A 14 6.66 -2.49 4.09
C ALA A 14 7.12 -1.48 3.03
N PHE A 15 7.63 -0.33 3.47
CA PHE A 15 8.11 0.70 2.56
C PHE A 15 9.36 0.28 1.77
N CYS A 16 10.25 -0.52 2.37
CA CYS A 16 11.40 -1.08 1.66
C CYS A 16 10.96 -1.95 0.48
N PHE A 17 9.96 -2.82 0.65
CA PHE A 17 9.44 -3.64 -0.45
C PHE A 17 8.85 -2.79 -1.58
N ALA A 18 8.17 -1.69 -1.25
CA ALA A 18 7.68 -0.73 -2.24
C ALA A 18 8.83 -0.12 -3.04
N ARG A 19 9.88 0.36 -2.37
CA ARG A 19 11.05 0.98 -3.03
C ARG A 19 11.90 -0.01 -3.82
N THR A 20 11.99 -1.27 -3.39
CA THR A 20 12.71 -2.33 -4.13
C THR A 20 11.88 -3.00 -5.22
N ASN A 21 10.64 -2.53 -5.45
CA ASN A 21 9.69 -3.10 -6.40
C ASN A 21 9.39 -4.60 -6.16
N GLN A 22 9.46 -5.03 -4.90
CA GLN A 22 9.12 -6.39 -4.45
C GLN A 22 7.65 -6.47 -4.07
N LEU A 23 6.79 -6.31 -5.09
CA LEU A 23 5.34 -6.18 -4.91
C LEU A 23 4.69 -7.46 -4.35
N SER A 24 5.18 -8.63 -4.76
CA SER A 24 4.67 -9.92 -4.27
C SER A 24 4.95 -10.10 -2.78
N GLU A 25 6.17 -9.78 -2.35
CA GLU A 25 6.58 -9.84 -0.95
C GLU A 25 5.84 -8.80 -0.10
N LEU A 26 5.56 -7.63 -0.68
CA LEU A 26 4.73 -6.62 -0.04
C LEU A 26 3.30 -7.15 0.20
N GLU A 27 2.67 -7.74 -0.81
CA GLU A 27 1.33 -8.32 -0.64
C GLU A 27 1.31 -9.42 0.42
N ASP A 28 2.28 -10.34 0.37
CA ASP A 28 2.39 -11.43 1.34
C ASP A 28 2.60 -10.90 2.76
N PHE A 29 3.43 -9.86 2.91
CA PHE A 29 3.66 -9.19 4.18
C PHE A 29 2.38 -8.56 4.74
N LEU A 30 1.61 -7.84 3.91
CA LEU A 30 0.37 -7.19 4.30
C LEU A 30 -0.77 -8.19 4.60
N ARG A 31 -0.80 -9.34 3.92
CA ARG A 31 -1.73 -10.46 4.23
C ARG A 31 -1.39 -11.14 5.54
N GLY A 32 -0.11 -11.13 5.92
CA GLY A 32 0.36 -11.65 7.20
C GLY A 32 -0.03 -10.76 8.38
N THR A 33 0.20 -11.25 9.61
CA THR A 33 0.01 -10.42 10.80
C THR A 33 1.18 -9.45 10.96
N ASN A 34 0.93 -8.17 10.66
CA ASN A 34 1.86 -7.06 10.79
C ASN A 34 1.26 -5.96 11.68
N VAL A 35 2.06 -4.97 12.06
CA VAL A 35 1.63 -3.74 12.74
C VAL A 35 2.08 -2.50 11.97
N ALA A 36 2.27 -2.62 10.66
CA ALA A 36 2.71 -1.52 9.80
C ALA A 36 1.64 -0.43 9.74
N ASP A 37 2.08 0.83 9.68
CA ASP A 37 1.23 1.94 9.28
C ASP A 37 1.07 1.91 7.75
N VAL A 38 0.08 1.15 7.29
CA VAL A 38 -0.19 0.91 5.87
C VAL A 38 -0.64 2.18 5.16
N ASP A 39 -1.41 3.05 5.84
CA ASP A 39 -1.90 4.29 5.24
C ASP A 39 -0.75 5.27 5.02
N ALA A 40 0.10 5.49 6.04
CA ALA A 40 1.29 6.34 5.91
C ALA A 40 2.31 5.78 4.89
N SER A 41 2.47 4.46 4.84
CA SER A 41 3.35 3.81 3.84
C SER A 41 2.81 4.00 2.41
N GLY A 42 1.49 3.88 2.22
CA GLY A 42 0.82 4.09 0.95
C GLY A 42 0.93 5.53 0.45
N ASP A 43 0.72 6.51 1.34
CA ASP A 43 0.87 7.94 1.05
C ASP A 43 2.31 8.25 0.64
N LYS A 44 3.29 7.75 1.39
CA LYS A 44 4.70 7.96 1.07
C LYS A 44 5.09 7.30 -0.25
N ALA A 45 4.60 6.09 -0.51
CA ALA A 45 4.84 5.41 -1.79
C ALA A 45 4.23 6.20 -2.95
N TYR A 46 3.08 6.85 -2.74
CA TYR A 46 2.40 7.64 -3.75
C TYR A 46 3.16 8.92 -4.05
N GLU A 47 3.64 9.62 -3.02
CA GLU A 47 4.47 10.82 -3.15
C GLU A 47 5.81 10.54 -3.85
N GLU A 48 6.42 9.38 -3.61
CA GLU A 48 7.65 8.96 -4.31
C GLU A 48 7.39 8.37 -5.72
N GLY A 49 6.13 8.24 -6.15
CA GLY A 49 5.75 7.75 -7.49
C GLY A 49 5.70 6.22 -7.63
N TYR A 50 5.77 5.47 -6.53
CA TYR A 50 5.58 4.02 -6.51
C TYR A 50 4.09 3.64 -6.53
N TYR A 51 3.36 4.06 -7.56
CA TYR A 51 1.90 3.92 -7.63
C TYR A 51 1.42 2.46 -7.58
N GLU A 52 2.17 1.51 -8.14
CA GLU A 52 1.86 0.08 -8.04
C GLU A 52 1.91 -0.43 -6.60
N ALA A 53 2.89 0.03 -5.81
CA ALA A 53 2.97 -0.30 -4.39
C ALA A 53 1.88 0.41 -3.59
N SER A 54 1.60 1.68 -3.87
CA SER A 54 0.48 2.43 -3.26
C SER A 54 -0.86 1.75 -3.48
N LYS A 55 -1.10 1.20 -4.68
CA LYS A 55 -2.29 0.41 -4.97
C LYS A 55 -2.42 -0.78 -4.03
N ILE A 56 -1.33 -1.51 -3.78
CA ILE A 56 -1.31 -2.66 -2.86
C ILE A 56 -1.60 -2.21 -1.41
N PHE A 57 -0.97 -1.12 -0.97
CA PHE A 57 -1.21 -0.54 0.36
C PHE A 57 -2.69 -0.16 0.56
N PHE A 58 -3.25 0.65 -0.34
CA PHE A 58 -4.64 1.13 -0.21
C PHE A 58 -5.66 0.00 -0.39
N THR A 59 -5.35 -1.01 -1.20
CA THR A 59 -6.18 -2.22 -1.33
C THR A 59 -6.22 -2.99 -0.01
N SER A 60 -5.08 -3.13 0.69
CA SER A 60 -5.00 -3.85 1.97
C SER A 60 -5.88 -3.26 3.07
N ILE A 61 -5.97 -1.93 3.14
CA ILE A 61 -6.84 -1.21 4.11
C ILE A 61 -8.22 -0.85 3.55
N SER A 62 -8.56 -1.28 2.32
CA SER A 62 -9.82 -0.93 1.64
C SER A 62 -10.07 0.59 1.56
N ASN A 63 -9.02 1.40 1.40
CA ASN A 63 -9.13 2.84 1.24
C ASN A 63 -9.46 3.20 -0.22
N TRP A 64 -10.75 3.12 -0.56
CA TRP A 64 -11.24 3.30 -1.93
C TRP A 64 -10.98 4.69 -2.51
N ALA A 65 -10.97 5.74 -1.68
CA ALA A 65 -10.73 7.11 -2.13
C ALA A 65 -9.28 7.28 -2.63
N LYS A 66 -8.29 6.89 -1.82
CA LYS A 66 -6.87 6.95 -2.20
C LYS A 66 -6.51 5.91 -3.28
N LEU A 67 -7.18 4.77 -3.28
CA LEU A 67 -7.02 3.77 -4.32
C LEU A 67 -7.48 4.30 -5.69
N ALA A 68 -8.63 4.97 -5.76
CA ALA A 68 -9.14 5.54 -6.99
C ALA A 68 -8.17 6.60 -7.57
N THR A 69 -7.62 7.49 -6.74
CA THR A 69 -6.63 8.48 -7.20
C THR A 69 -5.36 7.81 -7.70
N THR A 70 -4.88 6.77 -7.01
CA THR A 70 -3.71 5.99 -7.44
C THR A 70 -3.93 5.29 -8.77
N LEU A 71 -5.11 4.72 -9.00
CA LEU A 71 -5.45 4.05 -10.25
C LEU A 71 -5.53 5.01 -11.44
N VAL A 72 -5.93 6.28 -11.21
CA VAL A 72 -5.86 7.32 -12.24
C VAL A 72 -4.41 7.57 -12.69
N HIS A 73 -3.45 7.54 -11.75
CA HIS A 73 -2.02 7.67 -12.07
C HIS A 73 -1.44 6.45 -12.81
N LEU A 74 -2.06 5.28 -12.66
CA LEU A 74 -1.72 4.06 -13.39
C LEU A 74 -2.47 3.92 -14.72
N GLU A 75 -3.23 4.94 -15.13
CA GLU A 75 -4.09 4.93 -16.33
C GLU A 75 -5.17 3.83 -16.34
N ASP A 76 -5.42 3.19 -15.19
CA ASP A 76 -6.48 2.19 -15.02
C ASP A 76 -7.80 2.87 -14.65
N TYR A 77 -8.32 3.65 -15.60
CA TYR A 77 -9.51 4.48 -15.40
C TYR A 77 -10.76 3.65 -15.10
N GLN A 78 -10.85 2.42 -15.62
CA GLN A 78 -12.00 1.55 -15.36
C GLN A 78 -12.02 1.14 -13.88
N ALA A 79 -10.89 0.64 -13.36
CA ALA A 79 -10.80 0.29 -11.94
C ALA A 79 -10.94 1.52 -11.04
N ALA A 80 -10.43 2.69 -11.47
CA ALA A 80 -10.58 3.94 -10.72
C ALA A 80 -12.04 4.34 -10.54
N VAL A 81 -12.85 4.25 -11.60
CA VAL A 81 -14.30 4.55 -11.54
C VAL A 81 -15.03 3.57 -10.61
N GLU A 82 -14.68 2.29 -10.66
CA GLU A 82 -15.26 1.29 -9.77
C GLU A 82 -14.91 1.53 -8.30
N CYS A 83 -13.67 1.92 -8.01
CA CYS A 83 -13.24 2.28 -6.66
C CYS A 83 -13.94 3.55 -6.17
N ALA A 84 -14.07 4.57 -7.03
CA ALA A 84 -14.76 5.83 -6.70
C ALA A 84 -16.25 5.62 -6.37
N ARG A 85 -16.88 4.57 -6.89
CA ARG A 85 -18.27 4.21 -6.52
C ARG A 85 -18.39 3.52 -5.16
N LYS A 86 -17.28 2.95 -4.65
CA LYS A 86 -17.21 2.23 -3.36
C LYS A 86 -16.72 3.09 -2.20
N ALA A 87 -16.06 4.22 -2.49
CA ALA A 87 -15.61 5.23 -1.53
C ALA A 87 -16.79 5.99 -0.94
#